data_AF-A0A075KDB7-F1
#
_entry.id   AF-A0A075KDB7-F1
#
_cell.length_a   1.000
_cell.length_b   1.000
_cell.length_c   1.000
_cell.angle_alpha   90.00
_cell.angle_beta   90.00
_cell.angle_gamma   90.00
#
_symmetry.space_group_name_H-M   'P 1'
#
loop_
_entity.id
_entity.type
_entity.pdbx_description
1 polymer ?
#
loop_
_entity_poly.entity_id
_entity_poly.type
_entity_poly.pdbx_seq_one_letter_code
_entity_poly.pdbx_strand_id
1 'polypeptide(L)' 'MEKLELLSRIEKLASVLHSEDLAKYNLAHESIVEMRRVLDQLSENYIIKYC' A
#
# COMPACT_ATOMS: atom_id res chain seq x y z
N MET A 1 7.52 10.92 -14.76
CA MET A 1 6.32 10.04 -14.61
C MET A 1 6.42 9.12 -13.39
N GLU A 2 7.61 8.63 -13.02
CA GLU A 2 7.81 7.72 -11.87
C GLU A 2 7.22 8.19 -10.53
N LYS A 3 7.30 9.49 -10.21
CA LYS A 3 6.70 10.05 -8.98
C LYS A 3 5.19 9.79 -8.89
N LEU A 4 4.46 10.03 -9.98
CA LEU A 4 3.01 9.84 -10.03
C LEU A 4 2.63 8.36 -10.02
N GLU A 5 3.45 7.53 -10.67
CA GLU A 5 3.24 6.08 -10.66
C GLU A 5 3.43 5.49 -9.27
N LEU A 6 4.49 5.89 -8.56
CA LEU A 6 4.73 5.46 -7.19
C LEU A 6 3.61 5.91 -6.25
N LEU A 7 3.17 7.17 -6.37
CA LEU A 7 2.03 7.68 -5.61
C LEU A 7 0.75 6.88 -5.90
N SER A 8 0.45 6.61 -7.16
CA SER A 8 -0.74 5.84 -7.55
C SER A 8 -0.72 4.41 -6.98
N ARG A 9 0.46 3.78 -6.90
CA ARG A 9 0.62 2.45 -6.28
C ARG A 9 0.37 2.49 -4.77
N ILE A 10 0.87 3.52 -4.09
CA ILE A 10 0.61 3.76 -2.66
C ILE A 10 -0.89 3.95 -2.42
N GLU A 11 -1.54 4.82 -3.19
CA GLU A 11 -2.98 5.10 -3.07
C GLU A 11 -3.83 3.85 -3.27
N LYS A 12 -3.54 3.04 -4.30
CA LYS A 12 -4.27 1.79 -4.56
C LYS A 12 -4.11 0.80 -3.42
N LEU A 13 -2.90 0.61 -2.91
CA LEU A 13 -2.63 -0.35 -1.84
C LEU A 13 -3.26 0.11 -0.51
N ALA A 14 -3.19 1.41 -0.21
CA ALA A 14 -3.86 2.00 0.94
C ALA A 14 -5.39 1.83 0.84
N SER A 15 -5.98 2.07 -0.34
CA SER A 15 -7.40 1.89 -0.58
C SER A 15 -7.86 0.45 -0.35
N VAL A 16 -7.06 -0.54 -0.76
CA VAL A 16 -7.38 -1.96 -0.51
C VAL A 16 -7.29 -2.28 0.97
N LEU A 17 -6.21 -1.88 1.64
CA LEU A 17 -5.98 -2.17 3.07
C LEU A 17 -6.98 -1.48 4.01
N HIS A 18 -7.54 -0.34 3.59
CA HIS A 18 -8.51 0.43 4.37
C HIS A 18 -9.96 0.18 3.91
N SER A 19 -10.16 -0.67 2.90
CA SER A 19 -11.50 -1.05 2.47
C SER A 19 -12.18 -1.91 3.53
N GLU A 20 -13.44 -1.60 3.81
CA GLU A 20 -14.32 -2.43 4.65
C GLU A 20 -14.51 -3.83 4.05
N ASP A 21 -14.29 -3.98 2.73
CA ASP A 21 -14.34 -5.25 2.03
C ASP A 21 -13.10 -6.12 2.26
N LEU A 22 -12.00 -5.60 2.83
CA LEU A 22 -10.79 -6.39 3.08
C LEU A 22 -11.11 -7.65 3.91
N ALA A 23 -12.02 -7.52 4.88
CA ALA A 23 -12.51 -8.62 5.69
C ALA A 23 -13.27 -9.69 4.88
N LYS A 24 -13.84 -9.32 3.72
CA LYS A 24 -14.57 -10.23 2.82
C LYS A 24 -13.65 -11.07 1.94
N TYR A 25 -12.41 -10.65 1.72
CA TYR A 25 -11.45 -11.35 0.86
C TYR A 25 -10.82 -12.59 1.52
N ASN A 26 -11.18 -12.93 2.77
CA ASN A 26 -10.64 -14.08 3.52
C ASN A 26 -9.11 -14.17 3.44
N LEU A 27 -8.42 -13.03 3.43
CA LEU A 27 -6.97 -13.01 3.38
C LEU A 27 -6.40 -13.56 4.68
N ALA A 28 -5.34 -14.34 4.57
CA ALA A 28 -4.58 -14.74 5.75
C ALA A 28 -4.06 -13.49 6.45
N HIS A 29 -4.04 -13.50 7.78
CA HIS A 29 -3.54 -12.39 8.57
C HIS A 29 -2.11 -11.99 8.15
N GLU A 30 -1.26 -12.97 7.87
CA GLU A 30 0.11 -12.76 7.37
C GLU A 30 0.13 -11.99 6.04
N SER A 31 -0.81 -12.25 5.13
CA SER A 31 -0.92 -11.51 3.86
C SER A 31 -1.28 -10.04 4.10
N ILE A 32 -2.15 -9.75 5.06
CA ILE A 32 -2.51 -8.37 5.42
C ILE A 32 -1.31 -7.65 6.05
N VAL A 33 -0.56 -8.34 6.92
CA VAL A 33 0.65 -7.80 7.55
C VAL A 33 1.70 -7.47 6.49
N GLU A 34 1.95 -8.37 5.54
CA GLU A 34 2.90 -8.14 4.45
C GLU A 34 2.45 -6.99 3.53
N MET A 35 1.16 -6.90 3.20
CA MET A 35 0.63 -5.77 2.43
C MET A 35 0.87 -4.43 3.14
N ARG A 36 0.70 -4.36 4.47
CA ARG A 36 1.00 -3.15 5.25
C ARG A 36 2.48 -2.80 5.21
N ARG A 37 3.36 -3.79 5.39
CA ARG A 37 4.81 -3.61 5.29
C ARG A 37 5.24 -3.07 3.92
N VAL A 38 4.64 -3.58 2.85
CA VAL A 38 4.89 -3.07 1.48
C VAL A 38 4.41 -1.63 1.33
N LEU A 39 3.25 -1.28 1.89
CA LEU A 39 2.74 0.09 1.86
C LEU A 39 3.69 1.08 2.55
N ASP A 40 4.20 0.71 3.72
CA ASP A 40 5.16 1.52 4.48
C ASP A 40 6.45 1.71 3.68
N GLN A 41 6.98 0.64 3.10
CA GLN A 41 8.21 0.71 2.30
C GLN A 41 8.05 1.59 1.06
N LEU A 42 6.91 1.50 0.36
CA LEU A 42 6.64 2.35 -0.81
C LEU A 42 6.50 3.81 -0.40
N SER A 43 5.85 4.08 0.73
CA SER A 43 5.67 5.44 1.26
C SER A 43 7.00 6.07 1.66
N GLU A 44 7.85 5.31 2.35
CA GLU A 44 9.20 5.75 2.73
C GLU A 44 10.06 6.03 1.48
N ASN A 45 10.01 5.14 0.49
CA ASN A 45 10.70 5.34 -0.80
C ASN A 45 10.20 6.60 -1.54
N TYR A 46 8.90 6.89 -1.46
CA TYR A 46 8.34 8.10 -2.06
C TYR A 46 8.86 9.35 -1.37
N ILE A 47 8.86 9.36 -0.04
CA ILE A 47 9.37 10.48 0.77
C ILE A 47 10.85 10.72 0.44
N ILE A 48 11.69 9.69 0.51
CA ILE A 48 13.14 9.81 0.27
C ILE A 48 13.46 10.34 -1.13
N LYS A 49 12.68 9.94 -2.14
CA LYS A 49 12.97 10.31 -3.54
C LYS A 49 12.37 11.64 -3.97
N TYR A 50 11.25 12.07 -3.39
CA TYR A 50 10.40 13.08 -4.00
C TYR A 50 9.83 14.15 -3.05
N CYS A 51 10.13 14.09 -1.75
CA CYS A 51 9.80 15.10 -0.75
C CYS A 51 11.09 15.70 -0.17
#